data_AF-A0A5A7MZA1-F1
#
_entry.id   AF-A0A5A7MZA1-F1
#
_cell.length_a   1.000
_cell.length_b   1.000
_cell.length_c   1.000
_cell.angle_alpha   90.00
_cell.angle_beta   90.00
_cell.angle_gamma   90.00
#
_symmetry.space_group_name_H-M   'P 1'
#
loop_
_entity.id
_entity.type
_entity.pdbx_description
1 polymer ?
#
loop_
_entity_poly.entity_id
_entity_poly.type
_entity_poly.pdbx_seq_one_letter_code
_entity_poly.pdbx_strand_id
1 'polypeptide(L)'
;MMNALKISDSAPDADMASAPHARPLTARQAALKPRLTAANINEKSFLATDYLNHFNEVVMLLEMVPDMLDMLEDCADWTPKTYQKHFADSGFADKALAIEAYENAPEPSRTLFDDLTQRLNTLILDAVADITALVDDREALSYRLEAYLSDMRALLSALNGVIHGNTHMDEDLNHMSSTISEKDPSTDTTEAASQADIDALFD
;
A
#
# COMPACT_ATOMS: atom_id res chain seq x y z
N MET A 1 -4.36 13.17 -76.86
CA MET A 1 -4.59 14.39 -76.05
C MET A 1 -5.37 13.95 -74.82
N MET A 2 -4.68 13.52 -73.76
CA MET A 2 -4.35 14.35 -72.59
C MET A 2 -5.59 14.93 -71.90
N ASN A 3 -6.05 14.28 -70.83
CA ASN A 3 -6.45 15.01 -69.64
C ASN A 3 -6.27 14.15 -68.39
N ALA A 4 -5.43 14.66 -67.49
CA ALA A 4 -5.08 14.08 -66.22
C ALA A 4 -6.14 14.45 -65.16
N LEU A 5 -6.66 13.46 -64.44
CA LEU A 5 -7.28 13.68 -63.14
C LEU A 5 -6.34 13.07 -62.09
N LYS A 6 -5.60 13.93 -61.40
CA LYS A 6 -4.91 13.60 -60.16
C LYS A 6 -6.00 13.37 -59.11
N ILE A 7 -6.19 12.12 -58.68
CA ILE A 7 -6.86 11.85 -57.42
C ILE A 7 -5.74 11.73 -56.38
N SER A 8 -5.72 12.71 -55.49
CA SER A 8 -4.82 12.82 -54.36
C SER A 8 -5.01 11.62 -53.45
N ASP A 9 -3.93 10.89 -53.20
CA ASP A 9 -3.86 9.83 -52.20
C ASP A 9 -3.84 10.51 -50.83
N SER A 10 -5.02 10.69 -50.22
CA SER A 10 -5.15 11.07 -48.82
C SER A 10 -5.03 9.81 -47.99
N ALA A 11 -3.83 9.56 -47.47
CA ALA A 11 -3.67 8.65 -46.35
C ALA A 11 -4.50 9.20 -45.17
N PRO A 12 -5.29 8.36 -44.47
CA PRO A 12 -5.76 8.77 -43.16
C PRO A 12 -4.57 8.71 -42.21
N ASP A 13 -4.07 9.88 -41.80
CA ASP A 13 -3.34 10.06 -40.55
C ASP A 13 -4.30 9.69 -39.40
N ALA A 14 -4.43 8.39 -39.16
CA ALA A 14 -4.94 7.88 -37.90
C ALA A 14 -3.75 7.90 -36.93
N ASP A 15 -3.60 9.06 -36.29
CA ASP A 15 -2.89 9.23 -35.04
C ASP A 15 -3.47 8.26 -34.01
N MET A 16 -2.96 7.02 -34.06
CA MET A 16 -3.13 6.03 -33.02
C MET A 16 -2.23 6.47 -31.88
N ALA A 17 -2.76 7.40 -31.08
CA ALA A 17 -2.31 7.66 -29.72
C ALA A 17 -2.25 6.30 -29.00
N SER A 18 -1.06 5.71 -29.03
CA SER A 18 -0.77 4.43 -28.41
C SER A 18 -1.06 4.57 -26.94
N ALA A 19 -2.09 3.87 -26.47
CA ALA A 19 -2.26 3.57 -25.05
C ALA A 19 -0.88 3.16 -24.48
N PRO A 20 -0.49 3.64 -23.27
CA PRO A 20 0.84 3.41 -22.74
C PRO A 20 1.16 1.93 -22.85
N HIS A 21 2.11 1.58 -23.71
CA HIS A 21 2.38 0.20 -24.08
C HIS A 21 2.90 -0.50 -22.83
N ALA A 22 2.03 -1.27 -22.18
CA ALA A 22 2.42 -2.17 -21.11
C ALA A 22 3.64 -2.95 -21.60
N ARG A 23 4.74 -2.86 -20.84
CA ARG A 23 6.02 -3.45 -21.22
C ARG A 23 5.79 -4.93 -21.57
N PRO A 24 6.26 -5.42 -22.72
CA PRO A 24 6.02 -6.79 -23.10
C PRO A 24 6.61 -7.74 -22.05
N LEU A 25 5.87 -8.79 -21.72
CA LEU A 25 6.28 -9.78 -20.73
C LEU A 25 7.57 -10.48 -21.18
N THR A 26 8.43 -10.79 -20.21
CA THR A 26 9.58 -11.65 -20.43
C THR A 26 9.14 -13.06 -20.83
N ALA A 27 10.01 -13.84 -21.49
CA ALA A 27 9.74 -15.24 -21.82
C ALA A 27 9.37 -16.07 -20.58
N ARG A 28 10.01 -15.76 -19.44
CA ARG A 28 9.73 -16.38 -18.15
C ARG A 28 8.32 -16.06 -17.65
N GLN A 29 7.93 -14.79 -17.68
CA GLN A 29 6.58 -14.36 -17.30
C GLN A 29 5.51 -15.00 -18.20
N ALA A 30 5.72 -15.01 -19.51
CA ALA A 30 4.79 -15.62 -20.45
C ALA A 30 4.58 -17.13 -20.17
N ALA A 31 5.64 -17.85 -19.80
CA ALA A 31 5.56 -19.26 -19.44
C ALA A 31 4.84 -19.52 -18.11
N LEU A 32 4.81 -18.54 -17.18
CA LEU A 32 4.15 -18.69 -15.89
C LEU A 32 2.63 -18.51 -15.97
N LYS A 33 2.13 -17.60 -16.82
CA LYS A 33 0.71 -17.20 -16.88
C LYS A 33 -0.29 -18.37 -16.82
N PRO A 34 -0.16 -19.45 -17.62
CA PRO A 34 -1.14 -20.54 -17.59
C PRO A 34 -1.23 -21.24 -16.22
N ARG A 35 -0.11 -21.32 -15.50
CA ARG A 35 -0.03 -21.91 -14.16
C ARG A 35 -0.69 -21.01 -13.12
N LEU A 36 -0.55 -19.68 -13.26
CA LEU A 36 -1.09 -18.70 -12.32
C LEU A 36 -2.63 -18.75 -12.28
N THR A 37 -3.26 -18.74 -13.46
CA THR A 37 -4.72 -18.77 -13.57
C THR A 37 -5.32 -20.04 -12.97
N ALA A 38 -4.64 -21.19 -13.11
CA ALA A 38 -5.06 -22.45 -12.50
C ALA A 38 -4.94 -22.45 -10.96
N ALA A 39 -4.05 -21.64 -10.42
CA ALA A 39 -3.71 -21.54 -8.99
C ALA A 39 -4.40 -20.37 -8.27
N ASN A 40 -5.41 -19.73 -8.88
CA ASN A 40 -6.05 -18.52 -8.37
C ASN A 40 -5.07 -17.35 -8.10
N ILE A 41 -4.01 -17.25 -8.90
CA ILE A 41 -3.07 -16.11 -8.90
C ILE A 41 -3.38 -15.25 -10.13
N ASN A 42 -3.40 -13.93 -9.97
CA ASN A 42 -3.72 -13.04 -11.07
C ASN A 42 -2.61 -13.05 -12.13
N GLU A 43 -2.95 -13.37 -13.37
CA GLU A 43 -1.98 -13.50 -14.46
C GLU A 43 -1.41 -12.18 -15.00
N LYS A 44 -1.97 -11.03 -14.59
CA LYS A 44 -1.47 -9.70 -14.97
C LYS A 44 -0.48 -9.16 -13.93
N SER A 45 -0.86 -9.20 -12.66
CA SER A 45 -0.04 -8.67 -11.56
C SER A 45 0.95 -9.68 -11.00
N PHE A 46 0.68 -10.98 -11.19
CA PHE A 46 1.41 -12.11 -10.58
C PHE A 46 1.23 -12.18 -9.06
N LEU A 47 0.16 -11.57 -8.53
CA LEU A 47 -0.18 -11.53 -7.11
C LEU A 47 -1.43 -12.36 -6.81
N ALA A 48 -1.49 -12.89 -5.59
CA ALA A 48 -2.63 -13.61 -5.05
C ALA A 48 -3.34 -12.79 -3.96
N THR A 49 -4.67 -12.81 -3.98
CA THR A 49 -5.54 -12.11 -3.02
C THR A 49 -5.43 -12.68 -1.61
N ASP A 50 -5.04 -13.94 -1.46
CA ASP A 50 -4.83 -14.59 -0.16
C ASP A 50 -3.86 -13.82 0.75
N TYR A 51 -2.92 -13.06 0.16
CA TYR A 51 -2.05 -12.18 0.94
C TYR A 51 -2.82 -11.17 1.78
N LEU A 52 -3.96 -10.65 1.33
CA LEU A 52 -4.71 -9.64 2.07
C LEU A 52 -5.36 -10.18 3.34
N ASN A 53 -5.46 -11.50 3.50
CA ASN A 53 -6.13 -12.10 4.65
C ASN A 53 -5.48 -11.69 5.97
N HIS A 54 -4.14 -11.64 6.05
CA HIS A 54 -3.46 -11.25 7.30
C HIS A 54 -3.67 -9.78 7.70
N PHE A 55 -4.03 -8.92 6.74
CA PHE A 55 -4.43 -7.54 7.04
C PHE A 55 -5.90 -7.46 7.46
N ASN A 56 -6.78 -8.18 6.75
CA ASN A 56 -8.19 -8.22 7.09
C ASN A 56 -8.40 -8.75 8.53
N GLU A 57 -7.61 -9.73 8.95
CA GLU A 57 -7.63 -10.26 10.32
C GLU A 57 -7.36 -9.17 11.38
N VAL A 58 -6.28 -8.40 11.25
CA VAL A 58 -5.97 -7.33 12.23
C VAL A 58 -6.93 -6.14 12.14
N VAL A 59 -7.42 -5.80 10.95
CA VAL A 59 -8.45 -4.75 10.79
C VAL A 59 -9.74 -5.16 11.51
N MET A 60 -10.17 -6.42 11.38
CA MET A 60 -11.33 -6.92 12.13
C MET A 60 -11.11 -6.89 13.65
N LEU A 61 -9.90 -7.21 14.13
CA LEU A 61 -9.57 -7.09 15.56
C LEU A 61 -9.67 -5.64 16.04
N LEU A 62 -9.07 -4.70 15.28
CA LEU A 62 -9.12 -3.27 15.56
C LEU A 62 -10.55 -2.74 15.60
N GLU A 63 -11.43 -3.16 14.69
CA GLU A 63 -12.86 -2.80 14.68
C GLU A 63 -13.59 -3.17 15.97
N MET A 64 -13.14 -4.21 16.69
CA MET A 64 -13.76 -4.67 17.93
C MET A 64 -13.23 -3.96 19.18
N VAL A 65 -12.10 -3.25 19.10
CA VAL A 65 -11.44 -2.60 20.26
C VAL A 65 -12.35 -1.62 21.02
N PRO A 66 -13.20 -0.80 20.39
CA PRO A 66 -14.11 0.10 21.12
C PRO A 66 -15.02 -0.65 22.08
N ASP A 67 -15.49 -1.83 21.71
CA ASP A 67 -16.38 -2.64 22.54
C ASP A 67 -15.61 -3.59 23.47
N MET A 68 -14.43 -4.06 23.05
CA MET A 68 -13.62 -5.04 23.75
C MET A 68 -12.13 -4.65 23.70
N LEU A 69 -11.68 -3.91 24.72
CA LEU A 69 -10.29 -3.45 24.81
C LEU A 69 -9.25 -4.59 24.84
N ASP A 70 -9.63 -5.77 25.34
CA ASP A 70 -8.75 -6.94 25.40
C ASP A 70 -8.25 -7.36 24.01
N MET A 71 -8.98 -7.02 22.93
CA MET A 71 -8.54 -7.27 21.53
C MET A 71 -7.29 -6.49 21.16
N LEU A 72 -6.93 -5.46 21.91
CA LEU A 72 -5.72 -4.68 21.66
C LEU A 72 -4.45 -5.50 21.92
N GLU A 73 -4.48 -6.49 22.82
CA GLU A 73 -3.37 -7.42 23.04
C GLU A 73 -3.11 -8.25 21.78
N ASP A 74 -4.16 -8.83 21.19
CA ASP A 74 -4.05 -9.57 19.93
C ASP A 74 -3.60 -8.68 18.76
N CYS A 75 -4.02 -7.41 18.73
CA CYS A 75 -3.54 -6.43 17.75
C CYS A 75 -2.04 -6.12 17.95
N ALA A 76 -1.57 -6.06 19.20
CA ALA A 76 -0.17 -5.79 19.53
C ALA A 76 0.76 -6.96 19.19
N ASP A 77 0.24 -8.19 19.19
CA ASP A 77 0.95 -9.39 18.74
C ASP A 77 1.04 -9.51 17.21
N TRP A 78 0.24 -8.73 16.48
CA TRP A 78 0.31 -8.71 15.03
C TRP A 78 1.63 -8.08 14.56
N THR A 79 2.28 -8.75 13.59
CA THR A 79 3.52 -8.26 12.99
C THR A 79 3.43 -8.28 11.47
N PRO A 80 3.97 -7.28 10.77
CA PRO A 80 4.08 -7.28 9.32
C PRO A 80 4.75 -8.55 8.78
N LYS A 81 4.23 -9.08 7.67
CA LYS A 81 4.82 -10.22 6.96
C LYS A 81 5.13 -9.83 5.53
N THR A 82 6.33 -10.18 5.06
CA THR A 82 6.63 -10.09 3.61
C THR A 82 5.72 -11.03 2.83
N TYR A 83 5.46 -10.72 1.56
CA TYR A 83 4.70 -11.59 0.65
C TYR A 83 5.17 -13.06 0.70
N GLN A 84 6.47 -13.30 0.57
CA GLN A 84 7.02 -14.65 0.57
C GLN A 84 6.82 -15.36 1.91
N LYS A 85 7.04 -14.67 3.03
CA LYS A 85 6.82 -15.22 4.37
C LYS A 85 5.35 -15.59 4.60
N HIS A 86 4.40 -14.74 4.20
CA HIS A 86 2.97 -15.05 4.30
C HIS A 86 2.65 -16.39 3.64
N PHE A 87 3.04 -16.57 2.38
CA PHE A 87 2.76 -17.81 1.65
C PHE A 87 3.56 -19.02 2.16
N ALA A 88 4.80 -18.83 2.63
CA ALA A 88 5.57 -19.91 3.23
C ALA A 88 4.85 -20.51 4.45
N ASP A 89 4.30 -19.62 5.29
CA ASP A 89 3.63 -19.94 6.55
C ASP A 89 2.14 -20.31 6.36
N SER A 90 1.51 -19.97 5.23
CA SER A 90 0.07 -20.20 5.00
C SER A 90 -0.29 -21.62 4.51
N GLY A 91 -1.59 -21.92 4.59
CA GLY A 91 -2.21 -23.13 4.04
C GLY A 91 -2.52 -23.06 2.53
N PHE A 92 -2.06 -22.02 1.84
CA PHE A 92 -2.33 -21.83 0.41
C PHE A 92 -1.68 -22.95 -0.42
N ALA A 93 -2.49 -23.65 -1.23
CA ALA A 93 -2.09 -24.88 -1.92
C ALA A 93 -0.88 -24.67 -2.84
N ASP A 94 -0.88 -23.58 -3.60
CA ASP A 94 0.14 -23.27 -4.60
C ASP A 94 1.18 -22.25 -4.09
N LYS A 95 1.53 -22.29 -2.80
CA LYS A 95 2.42 -21.29 -2.16
C LYS A 95 3.77 -21.10 -2.84
N ALA A 96 4.40 -22.18 -3.31
CA ALA A 96 5.67 -22.09 -4.02
C ALA A 96 5.51 -21.35 -5.36
N LEU A 97 4.38 -21.54 -6.04
CA LEU A 97 4.07 -20.83 -7.28
C LEU A 97 3.73 -19.36 -7.00
N ALA A 98 3.03 -19.05 -5.92
CA ALA A 98 2.77 -17.65 -5.53
C ALA A 98 4.08 -16.89 -5.29
N ILE A 99 5.03 -17.51 -4.58
CA ILE A 99 6.36 -16.94 -4.33
C ILE A 99 7.13 -16.76 -5.65
N GLU A 100 7.19 -17.79 -6.49
CA GLU A 100 7.83 -17.75 -7.82
C GLU A 100 7.21 -16.64 -8.70
N ALA A 101 5.89 -16.49 -8.66
CA ALA A 101 5.16 -15.50 -9.42
C ALA A 101 5.53 -14.08 -8.97
N TYR A 102 5.50 -13.81 -7.67
CA TYR A 102 5.86 -12.52 -7.10
C TYR A 102 7.30 -12.10 -7.44
N GLU A 103 8.25 -13.03 -7.37
CA GLU A 103 9.65 -12.75 -7.77
C GLU A 103 9.79 -12.36 -9.23
N ASN A 104 8.88 -12.83 -10.09
CA ASN A 104 8.82 -12.55 -11.51
C ASN A 104 7.72 -11.53 -11.88
N ALA A 105 7.09 -10.87 -10.90
CA ALA A 105 6.00 -9.96 -11.14
C ALA A 105 6.44 -8.77 -12.02
N PRO A 106 5.55 -8.23 -12.86
CA PRO A 106 5.84 -7.00 -13.60
C PRO A 106 6.19 -5.86 -12.64
N GLU A 107 7.27 -5.15 -12.95
CA GLU A 107 7.84 -4.12 -12.07
C GLU A 107 6.83 -3.04 -11.62
N PRO A 108 5.96 -2.48 -12.49
CA PRO A 108 4.95 -1.52 -12.03
C PRO A 108 3.96 -2.09 -11.00
N SER A 109 3.56 -3.36 -11.14
CA SER A 109 2.68 -4.01 -10.17
C SER A 109 3.39 -4.31 -8.87
N ARG A 110 4.64 -4.79 -8.94
CA ARG A 110 5.42 -5.14 -7.75
C ARG A 110 5.77 -3.91 -6.92
N THR A 111 6.32 -2.87 -7.54
CA THR A 111 6.70 -1.63 -6.86
C THR A 111 5.51 -1.01 -6.15
N LEU A 112 4.39 -0.82 -6.86
CA LEU A 112 3.19 -0.21 -6.29
C LEU A 112 2.60 -1.05 -5.15
N PHE A 113 2.60 -2.38 -5.29
CA PHE A 113 2.13 -3.29 -4.24
C PHE A 113 3.01 -3.24 -3.00
N ASP A 114 4.33 -3.23 -3.16
CA ASP A 114 5.29 -3.18 -2.06
C ASP A 114 5.18 -1.85 -1.30
N ASP A 115 5.04 -0.72 -2.03
CA ASP A 115 4.84 0.60 -1.45
C ASP A 115 3.54 0.69 -0.63
N LEU A 116 2.42 0.22 -1.20
CA LEU A 116 1.13 0.19 -0.50
C LEU A 116 1.14 -0.73 0.73
N THR A 117 1.79 -1.89 0.60
CA THR A 117 1.96 -2.83 1.70
C THR A 117 2.75 -2.19 2.84
N GLN A 118 3.84 -1.49 2.53
CA GLN A 118 4.64 -0.79 3.53
C GLN A 118 3.83 0.32 4.22
N ARG A 119 3.06 1.12 3.47
CA ARG A 119 2.19 2.15 4.05
C ARG A 119 1.15 1.55 5.00
N LEU A 120 0.48 0.46 4.59
CA LEU A 120 -0.52 -0.20 5.42
C LEU A 120 0.10 -0.83 6.68
N ASN A 121 1.29 -1.42 6.57
CA ASN A 121 2.03 -1.93 7.73
C ASN A 121 2.30 -0.82 8.75
N THR A 122 2.85 0.32 8.29
CA THR A 122 3.12 1.46 9.17
C THR A 122 1.83 1.97 9.81
N LEU A 123 0.77 2.16 9.02
CA LEU A 123 -0.52 2.63 9.49
C LEU A 123 -1.12 1.74 10.60
N ILE A 124 -1.01 0.42 10.47
CA ILE A 124 -1.49 -0.53 11.48
C ILE A 124 -0.65 -0.42 12.77
N LEU A 125 0.67 -0.36 12.65
CA LEU A 125 1.54 -0.23 13.82
C LEU A 125 1.31 1.09 14.56
N ASP A 126 1.16 2.19 13.83
CA ASP A 126 0.85 3.51 14.40
C ASP A 126 -0.53 3.52 15.06
N ALA A 127 -1.54 2.90 14.42
CA ALA A 127 -2.86 2.76 15.00
C ALA A 127 -2.81 1.99 16.33
N VAL A 128 -2.15 0.84 16.37
CA VAL A 128 -2.02 0.06 17.62
C VAL A 128 -1.34 0.88 18.72
N ALA A 129 -0.24 1.58 18.40
CA ALA A 129 0.47 2.42 19.36
C ALA A 129 -0.38 3.58 19.90
N ASP A 130 -1.03 4.33 19.01
CA ASP A 130 -1.87 5.48 19.36
C ASP A 130 -3.11 5.06 20.15
N ILE A 131 -3.79 3.99 19.74
CA ILE A 131 -4.98 3.49 20.41
C ILE A 131 -4.64 2.95 21.80
N THR A 132 -3.46 2.31 21.96
CA THR A 132 -2.95 1.93 23.28
C THR A 132 -2.75 3.12 24.20
N ALA A 133 -2.28 4.25 23.68
CA ALA A 133 -2.11 5.46 24.49
C ALA A 133 -3.44 6.14 24.87
N LEU A 134 -4.55 5.79 24.21
CA LEU A 134 -5.87 6.40 24.39
C LEU A 134 -6.87 5.53 25.17
N VAL A 135 -6.45 4.39 25.74
CA VAL A 135 -7.37 3.44 26.40
C VAL A 135 -8.21 4.05 27.53
N ASP A 136 -7.70 5.09 28.20
CA ASP A 136 -8.40 5.82 29.27
C ASP A 136 -9.39 6.88 28.76
N ASP A 137 -9.30 7.28 27.50
CA ASP A 137 -10.20 8.24 26.83
C ASP A 137 -10.97 7.56 25.69
N ARG A 138 -12.14 7.00 26.04
CA ARG A 138 -12.96 6.18 25.14
C ARG A 138 -13.52 6.97 23.95
N GLU A 139 -13.77 8.27 24.12
CA GLU A 139 -14.26 9.12 23.04
C GLU A 139 -13.14 9.42 22.05
N ALA A 140 -11.97 9.85 22.54
CA ALA A 140 -10.81 10.11 21.70
C ALA A 140 -10.31 8.84 20.99
N LEU A 141 -10.31 7.70 21.68
CA LEU A 141 -9.98 6.39 21.12
C LEU A 141 -10.89 6.05 19.94
N SER A 142 -12.21 6.12 20.14
CA SER A 142 -13.18 5.74 19.10
C SER A 142 -13.07 6.64 17.87
N TYR A 143 -12.92 7.95 18.09
CA TYR A 143 -12.72 8.92 17.01
C TYR A 143 -11.42 8.65 16.23
N ARG A 144 -10.30 8.45 16.95
CA ARG A 144 -9.00 8.20 16.33
C ARG A 144 -8.97 6.88 15.56
N LEU A 145 -9.57 5.84 16.13
CA LEU A 145 -9.62 4.52 15.51
C LEU A 145 -10.44 4.52 14.22
N GLU A 146 -11.57 5.22 14.16
CA GLU A 146 -12.37 5.28 12.93
C GLU A 146 -11.59 5.95 11.78
N ALA A 147 -10.79 6.98 12.07
CA ALA A 147 -9.91 7.59 11.08
C ALA A 147 -8.88 6.58 10.53
N TYR A 148 -8.22 5.84 11.43
CA TYR A 148 -7.28 4.77 11.04
C TYR A 148 -7.95 3.68 10.20
N LEU A 149 -9.12 3.19 10.62
CA LEU A 149 -9.86 2.15 9.91
C LEU A 149 -10.32 2.62 8.52
N SER A 150 -10.74 3.88 8.37
CA SER A 150 -11.05 4.48 7.07
C SER A 150 -9.84 4.44 6.13
N ASP A 151 -8.68 4.87 6.62
CA ASP A 151 -7.44 4.90 5.86
C ASP A 151 -6.95 3.49 5.49
N MET A 152 -7.06 2.53 6.41
CA MET A 152 -6.75 1.12 6.17
C MET A 152 -7.62 0.52 5.07
N ARG A 153 -8.92 0.79 5.08
CA ARG A 153 -9.86 0.31 4.04
C ARG A 153 -9.53 0.89 2.67
N ALA A 154 -9.13 2.15 2.61
CA ALA A 154 -8.67 2.78 1.37
C ALA A 154 -7.41 2.10 0.81
N LEU A 155 -6.39 1.86 1.66
CA LEU A 155 -5.17 1.15 1.26
C LEU A 155 -5.44 -0.32 0.87
N LEU A 156 -6.32 -1.02 1.59
CA LEU A 156 -6.73 -2.39 1.24
C LEU A 156 -7.45 -2.45 -0.11
N SER A 157 -8.33 -1.50 -0.39
CA SER A 157 -8.98 -1.37 -1.69
C SER A 157 -7.96 -1.14 -2.81
N ALA A 158 -6.98 -0.26 -2.59
CA ALA A 158 -5.89 -0.01 -3.53
C ALA A 158 -5.05 -1.27 -3.78
N LEU A 159 -4.62 -1.97 -2.72
CA LEU A 159 -3.89 -3.23 -2.82
C LEU A 159 -4.66 -4.29 -3.61
N ASN A 160 -5.97 -4.41 -3.34
CA ASN A 160 -6.83 -5.31 -4.08
C ASN A 160 -6.89 -4.92 -5.57
N GLY A 161 -6.95 -3.62 -5.89
CA GLY A 161 -6.84 -3.12 -7.27
C GLY A 161 -5.53 -3.55 -7.95
N VAL A 162 -4.39 -3.40 -7.26
CA VAL A 162 -3.07 -3.82 -7.78
C VAL A 162 -2.99 -5.32 -8.01
N ILE A 163 -3.52 -6.12 -7.08
CA ILE A 163 -3.60 -7.58 -7.25
C ILE A 163 -4.41 -7.93 -8.50
N HIS A 164 -5.42 -7.15 -8.88
CA HIS A 164 -6.19 -7.37 -10.10
C HIS A 164 -5.56 -6.76 -11.37
N GLY A 165 -4.38 -6.13 -11.25
CA GLY A 165 -3.60 -5.57 -12.34
C GLY A 165 -3.83 -4.08 -12.59
N ASN A 166 -4.50 -3.36 -11.68
CA ASN A 166 -4.57 -1.90 -11.75
C ASN A 166 -3.26 -1.31 -11.22
N THR A 167 -2.51 -0.62 -12.09
CA THR A 167 -1.24 0.03 -11.72
C THR A 167 -1.35 1.55 -11.70
N HIS A 168 -2.56 2.09 -11.82
CA HIS A 168 -2.83 3.51 -11.62
C HIS A 168 -3.17 3.74 -10.16
N MET A 169 -2.39 4.60 -9.52
CA MET A 169 -2.63 5.06 -8.16
C MET A 169 -3.47 6.33 -8.23
N ASP A 170 -4.62 6.34 -7.55
CA ASP A 170 -5.47 7.52 -7.49
C ASP A 170 -4.75 8.65 -6.71
N GLU A 171 -4.89 9.90 -7.16
CA GLU A 171 -4.17 11.06 -6.61
C GLU A 171 -4.43 11.25 -5.10
N ASP A 172 -5.61 10.85 -4.62
CA ASP A 172 -6.02 10.96 -3.21
C ASP A 172 -5.15 10.11 -2.26
N LEU A 173 -4.66 8.95 -2.70
CA LEU A 173 -3.78 8.08 -1.90
C LEU A 173 -2.38 8.67 -1.72
N ASN A 174 -1.99 9.64 -2.56
CA ASN A 174 -0.70 10.29 -2.47
C ASN A 174 -0.64 11.29 -1.31
N HIS A 175 -1.79 11.87 -0.94
CA HIS A 175 -1.90 12.84 0.15
C HIS A 175 -1.91 12.20 1.55
N MET A 176 -2.33 10.93 1.67
CA MET A 176 -2.26 10.17 2.93
C MET A 176 -0.82 9.89 3.40
N SER A 177 0.15 9.92 2.49
CA SER A 177 1.57 9.74 2.83
C SER A 177 2.17 10.94 3.57
N SER A 178 1.58 12.13 3.42
CA SER A 178 2.13 13.36 3.99
C SER A 178 1.77 13.55 5.47
N THR A 179 0.72 12.89 5.97
CA THR A 179 0.25 13.05 7.36
C THR A 179 1.01 12.17 8.36
N ILE A 180 1.66 11.10 7.90
CA ILE A 180 2.40 10.14 8.75
C ILE A 180 3.85 10.60 8.97
N SER A 181 4.38 11.52 8.14
CA SER A 181 5.79 11.94 8.16
C SER A 181 6.07 13.24 8.92
N GLU A 182 5.11 13.84 9.61
CA GLU A 182 5.34 15.00 10.49
C GLU A 182 5.40 14.58 11.97
N LYS A 183 6.39 13.76 12.32
CA LYS A 183 6.90 13.72 13.69
C LYS A 183 8.39 13.95 13.63
N ASP A 184 8.74 15.22 13.44
CA ASP A 184 10.07 15.74 13.69
C ASP A 184 10.15 16.04 15.20
N PRO A 185 10.81 15.22 16.05
CA PRO A 185 11.21 15.67 17.36
C PRO A 185 12.41 16.57 17.13
N SER A 186 12.17 17.81 16.69
CA SER A 186 13.16 18.86 16.84
C SER A 186 13.45 18.99 18.33
N THR A 187 14.54 18.37 18.74
CA THR A 187 15.30 18.68 19.93
C THR A 187 15.71 20.14 19.84
N ASP A 188 14.80 21.05 20.19
CA ASP A 188 15.21 22.39 20.56
C ASP A 188 15.85 22.28 21.94
N THR A 189 17.16 22.13 21.89
CA THR A 189 18.02 22.33 23.05
C THR A 189 18.08 23.84 23.24
N THR A 190 17.03 24.44 23.80
CA THR A 190 17.16 25.80 24.30
C THR A 190 17.96 25.70 25.59
N GLU A 191 19.24 26.00 25.45
CA GLU A 191 20.19 26.25 26.52
C GLU A 191 19.50 27.01 27.65
N ALA A 192 19.46 26.40 28.83
CA ALA A 192 19.17 27.11 30.06
C ALA A 192 20.21 28.23 30.18
N ALA A 193 19.78 29.47 29.91
CA ALA A 193 20.58 30.65 30.18
C ALA A 193 21.10 30.52 31.62
N SER A 194 22.41 30.60 31.78
CA SER A 194 23.00 30.50 33.10
C SER A 194 22.47 31.66 33.95
N GLN A 195 22.22 31.43 35.24
CA GLN A 195 21.69 32.45 36.15
C GLN A 195 22.54 33.75 36.15
N ALA A 196 23.79 33.68 35.70
CA ALA A 196 24.69 34.81 35.54
C ALA A 196 24.33 35.77 34.38
N ASP A 197 23.63 35.31 33.35
CA ASP A 197 23.27 36.14 32.19
C ASP A 197 21.98 36.96 32.43
N ILE A 198 21.14 36.52 33.37
CA ILE A 198 19.89 37.21 33.74
C ILE A 198 20.19 38.44 34.63
N ASP A 199 21.19 38.35 35.51
CA ASP A 199 21.54 39.44 36.44
C ASP A 199 22.21 40.64 35.74
N ALA A 200 22.81 40.45 34.56
CA ALA A 200 23.44 41.51 33.78
C ALA A 200 22.46 42.43 33.03
N LEU A 201 21.15 42.14 33.08
CA LEU A 201 20.12 42.91 32.35
C LEU A 201 19.46 44.01 33.18
N PHE A 202 19.77 44.11 34.48
CA PHE A 202 19.13 45.05 35.42
C PHE A 202 20.11 45.99 36.15
N ASP A 203 21.37 46.04 35.75
CA ASP A 203 22.37 47.05 36.19
C ASP A 203 22.61 48.14 35.11
#